data_AF-A0A929IM18-F1
#
_entry.id   AF-A0A929IM18-F1
#
_cell.length_a   1.000
_cell.length_b   1.000
_cell.length_c   1.000
_cell.angle_alpha   90.00
_cell.angle_beta   90.00
_cell.angle_gamma   90.00
#
_symmetry.space_group_name_H-M   'P 1'
#
loop_
_entity.id
_entity.type
_entity.pdbx_description
1 polymer ?
#
loop_
_entity_poly.entity_id
_entity_poly.type
_entity_poly.pdbx_seq_one_letter_code
_entity_poly.pdbx_strand_id
1 'polypeptide(L)'
;MAKRRNQSAEQRDPAEHKVTLAEKVAFLSLPAAYPDATMHVEVVETHMSWVFLTEQFAHKLKKPVRYEFLDFRSLEARRRNCQEEIRLNRRLAPKVYIGAVPLVIDAGREFQLDGKGKIVDWLVRMRRLPSERMLDRAILQDTVQEEELQGVARLLADFYKNATRAAIPPPEYRRRLSDAVTENGRALLAPEFDLPAGVVAGVCDTLRETLVDSSSLFDSRIQHRHVVEGHGDLRPEHVYLGPDPVVIDCLEFHRDFRILDWADELAFLAMECERLGSPGAGKSILEACCRELDDWPPAALIHFYKAHRALLRAKLSILHLCDDDIRDPEKWRLRTMEYIGLANAYAGRLS
;
A
#
# COMPACT_ATOMS: atom_id res chain seq x y z
N MET A 1 -4.98 66.26 25.22
CA MET A 1 -6.44 66.18 24.96
C MET A 1 -6.72 65.07 23.96
N ALA A 2 -7.56 64.12 24.39
CA ALA A 2 -8.24 63.02 23.69
C ALA A 2 -7.99 62.79 22.17
N LYS A 3 -7.47 61.60 21.84
CA LYS A 3 -7.76 60.91 20.56
C LYS A 3 -8.28 59.50 20.82
N ARG A 4 -9.60 59.40 20.67
CA ARG A 4 -10.48 58.25 20.36
C ARG A 4 -9.83 56.86 20.30
N ARG A 5 -10.15 56.03 21.31
CA ARG A 5 -10.23 54.57 21.17
C ARG A 5 -11.42 54.24 20.27
N ASN A 6 -11.16 53.75 19.07
CA ASN A 6 -12.18 53.07 18.27
C ASN A 6 -12.11 51.59 18.65
N GLN A 7 -12.97 51.16 19.57
CA GLN A 7 -13.26 49.75 19.78
C GLN A 7 -14.22 49.31 18.68
N SER A 8 -13.68 48.81 17.57
CA SER A 8 -14.42 47.88 16.72
C SER A 8 -14.18 46.50 17.31
N ALA A 9 -15.16 46.03 18.08
CA ALA A 9 -15.26 44.65 18.51
C ALA A 9 -15.25 43.75 17.27
N GLU A 10 -14.16 43.04 17.05
CA GLU A 10 -14.20 41.81 16.26
C GLU A 10 -15.15 40.87 17.00
N GLN A 11 -16.39 40.82 16.51
CA GLN A 11 -17.32 39.74 16.80
C GLN A 11 -16.62 38.45 16.39
N ARG A 12 -16.03 37.78 17.38
CA ARG A 12 -15.65 36.37 17.26
C ARG A 12 -16.93 35.59 17.03
N ASP A 13 -17.07 35.10 15.82
CA ASP A 13 -18.12 34.18 15.41
C ASP A 13 -18.15 33.00 16.41
N PRO A 14 -19.30 32.66 17.02
CA PRO A 14 -19.36 31.65 18.06
C PRO A 14 -19.07 30.28 17.46
N ALA A 15 -17.88 29.74 17.75
CA ALA A 15 -17.46 28.35 17.65
C ALA A 15 -18.19 27.54 16.54
N GLU A 16 -17.72 27.66 15.30
CA GLU A 16 -18.05 26.71 14.22
C GLU A 16 -17.79 25.29 14.76
N HIS A 17 -18.85 24.52 15.03
CA HIS A 17 -18.73 23.14 15.52
C HIS A 17 -17.95 22.34 14.49
N LYS A 18 -16.68 22.07 14.78
CA LYS A 18 -15.81 21.37 13.87
C LYS A 18 -16.19 19.89 13.90
N VAL A 19 -16.83 19.44 12.81
CA VAL A 19 -17.19 18.04 12.61
C VAL A 19 -15.97 17.14 12.85
N THR A 20 -16.11 16.25 13.83
CA THR A 20 -15.10 15.29 14.26
C THR A 20 -15.03 14.10 13.32
N LEU A 21 -13.92 13.34 13.38
CA LEU A 21 -13.82 12.08 12.64
C LEU A 21 -14.86 11.05 13.15
N ALA A 22 -15.10 11.01 14.46
CA ALA A 22 -16.04 10.08 15.07
C ALA A 22 -17.48 10.29 14.58
N GLU A 23 -17.95 11.54 14.48
CA GLU A 23 -19.27 11.86 13.92
C GLU A 23 -19.40 11.38 12.47
N LYS A 24 -18.36 11.56 11.64
CA LYS A 24 -18.35 11.10 10.25
C LYS A 24 -18.42 9.58 10.17
N VAL A 25 -17.61 8.89 10.96
CA VAL A 25 -17.59 7.42 11.00
C VAL A 25 -18.93 6.87 11.49
N ALA A 26 -19.51 7.45 12.53
CA ALA A 26 -20.82 7.06 13.03
C ALA A 26 -21.91 7.19 11.95
N PHE A 27 -21.97 8.32 11.23
CA PHE A 27 -22.90 8.49 10.12
C PHE A 27 -22.67 7.46 9.01
N LEU A 28 -21.44 7.32 8.53
CA LEU A 28 -21.09 6.41 7.43
C LEU A 28 -21.27 4.92 7.79
N SER A 29 -21.42 4.59 9.08
CA SER A 29 -21.70 3.23 9.53
C SER A 29 -23.20 2.88 9.45
N LEU A 30 -24.07 3.86 9.16
CA LEU A 30 -25.51 3.64 9.02
C LEU A 30 -25.84 3.22 7.58
N PRO A 31 -26.67 2.18 7.37
CA PRO A 31 -27.15 1.83 6.03
C PRO A 31 -27.84 3.02 5.33
N ALA A 32 -28.62 3.82 6.06
CA ALA A 32 -29.31 4.99 5.53
C ALA A 32 -28.39 6.12 5.03
N ALA A 33 -27.07 6.04 5.27
CA ALA A 33 -26.12 7.05 4.78
C ALA A 33 -25.86 6.95 3.27
N TYR A 34 -26.22 5.83 2.64
CA TYR A 34 -25.91 5.53 1.25
C TYR A 34 -27.15 5.64 0.36
N PRO A 35 -27.01 6.18 -0.87
CA PRO A 35 -28.14 6.34 -1.79
C PRO A 35 -28.60 4.99 -2.38
N ASP A 36 -27.73 4.00 -2.39
CA ASP A 36 -28.03 2.65 -2.86
C ASP A 36 -28.77 1.88 -1.75
N ALA A 37 -29.71 1.00 -2.11
CA ALA A 37 -30.44 0.19 -1.14
C ALA A 37 -29.47 -0.78 -0.41
N THR A 38 -29.03 -0.38 0.78
CA THR A 38 -28.14 -1.16 1.64
C THR A 38 -28.83 -1.48 2.96
N MET A 39 -28.64 -2.71 3.44
CA MET A 39 -29.16 -3.19 4.72
C MET A 39 -28.06 -3.32 5.76
N HIS A 40 -26.82 -3.54 5.33
CA HIS A 40 -25.68 -3.72 6.23
C HIS A 40 -24.45 -2.94 5.76
N VAL A 41 -23.74 -2.36 6.72
CA VAL A 41 -22.45 -1.70 6.50
C VAL A 41 -21.42 -2.39 7.39
N GLU A 42 -20.47 -3.08 6.75
CA GLU A 42 -19.30 -3.60 7.43
C GLU A 42 -18.24 -2.48 7.49
N VAL A 43 -17.70 -2.24 8.68
CA VAL A 43 -16.74 -1.16 8.94
C VAL A 43 -15.36 -1.73 9.19
N VAL A 44 -14.42 -1.44 8.31
CA VAL A 44 -13.02 -1.87 8.40
C VAL A 44 -12.14 -0.67 8.71
N GLU A 45 -11.43 -0.75 9.83
CA GLU A 45 -10.42 0.24 10.18
C GLU A 45 -9.04 -0.20 9.69
N THR A 46 -8.34 0.70 9.02
CA THR A 46 -6.92 0.55 8.65
C THR A 46 -6.08 1.59 9.38
N HIS A 47 -4.76 1.52 9.25
CA HIS A 47 -3.86 2.50 9.86
C HIS A 47 -4.18 3.94 9.43
N MET A 48 -4.53 4.15 8.16
CA MET A 48 -4.71 5.50 7.57
C MET A 48 -6.14 5.85 7.16
N SER A 49 -7.06 4.89 7.15
CA SER A 49 -8.41 5.06 6.61
C SER A 49 -9.45 4.21 7.33
N TRP A 50 -10.71 4.58 7.19
CA TRP A 50 -11.88 3.75 7.43
C TRP A 50 -12.46 3.31 6.08
N VAL A 51 -12.88 2.06 5.95
CA VAL A 51 -13.55 1.52 4.77
C VAL A 51 -14.93 1.03 5.18
N PHE A 52 -15.96 1.52 4.49
CA PHE A 52 -17.35 1.15 4.72
C PHE A 52 -17.83 0.30 3.54
N LEU A 53 -18.09 -0.97 3.80
CA LEU A 53 -18.49 -1.95 2.80
C LEU A 53 -20.01 -2.14 2.84
N THR A 54 -20.69 -1.64 1.81
CA THR A 54 -22.10 -1.96 1.53
C THR A 54 -22.18 -3.24 0.69
N GLU A 55 -23.35 -3.64 0.24
CA GLU A 55 -23.54 -4.82 -0.59
C GLU A 55 -22.84 -4.68 -1.96
N GLN A 56 -22.81 -3.47 -2.52
CA GLN A 56 -22.30 -3.22 -3.88
C GLN A 56 -21.03 -2.37 -3.92
N PHE A 57 -20.78 -1.57 -2.89
CA PHE A 57 -19.73 -0.56 -2.91
C PHE A 57 -18.86 -0.60 -1.66
N ALA A 58 -17.63 -0.11 -1.81
CA ALA A 58 -16.72 0.23 -0.73
C ALA A 58 -16.47 1.74 -0.75
N HIS A 59 -16.56 2.37 0.42
CA HIS A 59 -16.29 3.81 0.58
C HIS A 59 -15.13 4.00 1.54
N LYS A 60 -14.03 4.59 1.08
CA LYS A 60 -12.81 4.79 1.88
C LYS A 60 -12.69 6.24 2.32
N LEU A 61 -12.74 6.47 3.64
CA LEU A 61 -12.53 7.76 4.30
C LEU A 61 -11.13 7.81 4.91
N LYS A 62 -10.32 8.79 4.52
CA LYS A 62 -8.96 8.97 5.06
C LYS A 62 -8.99 9.63 6.45
N LYS A 63 -8.21 9.10 7.39
CA LYS A 63 -8.05 9.69 8.74
C LYS A 63 -7.26 11.00 8.64
N PRO A 64 -7.54 12.01 9.48
CA PRO A 64 -6.85 13.29 9.47
C PRO A 64 -5.49 13.22 10.19
N VAL A 65 -4.60 12.34 9.72
CA VAL A 65 -3.30 12.02 10.33
C VAL A 65 -2.13 12.68 9.60
N ARG A 66 -0.96 12.71 10.24
CA ARG A 66 0.31 13.11 9.63
C ARG A 66 1.40 12.12 10.02
N TYR A 67 2.08 11.59 9.02
CA TYR A 67 3.30 10.79 9.13
C TYR A 67 4.44 11.46 8.35
N GLU A 68 5.61 10.86 8.32
CA GLU A 68 6.80 11.40 7.67
C GLU A 68 6.56 11.74 6.18
N PHE A 69 5.94 10.82 5.45
CA PHE A 69 5.71 10.95 4.00
C PHE A 69 4.26 11.34 3.64
N LEU A 70 3.44 11.71 4.63
CA LEU A 70 2.00 11.85 4.44
C LEU A 70 1.36 12.89 5.36
N ASP A 71 0.56 13.81 4.81
CA ASP A 71 -0.24 14.74 5.60
C ASP A 71 -1.69 14.82 5.11
N PHE A 72 -2.61 14.25 5.89
CA PHE A 72 -4.05 14.24 5.63
C PHE A 72 -4.84 15.14 6.58
N ARG A 73 -4.18 16.03 7.33
CA ARG A 73 -4.87 16.87 8.33
C ARG A 73 -5.88 17.83 7.69
N SER A 74 -5.55 18.39 6.53
CA SER A 74 -6.45 19.31 5.81
C SER A 74 -7.45 18.58 4.91
N LEU A 75 -8.67 19.14 4.80
CA LEU A 75 -9.70 18.64 3.88
C LEU A 75 -9.20 18.59 2.42
N GLU A 76 -8.47 19.62 2.00
CA GLU A 76 -7.92 19.72 0.65
C GLU A 76 -6.83 18.67 0.38
N ALA A 77 -6.02 18.31 1.38
CA ALA A 77 -5.07 17.21 1.25
C ALA A 77 -5.79 15.86 1.06
N ARG A 78 -6.86 15.61 1.84
CA ARG A 78 -7.67 14.38 1.68
C ARG A 78 -8.36 14.32 0.33
N ARG A 79 -8.89 15.46 -0.17
CA ARG A 79 -9.47 15.57 -1.52
C ARG A 79 -8.46 15.17 -2.60
N ARG A 80 -7.29 15.82 -2.61
CA ARG A 80 -6.21 15.56 -3.58
C ARG A 80 -5.75 14.10 -3.51
N ASN A 81 -5.63 13.54 -2.30
CA ASN A 81 -5.20 12.17 -2.16
C ASN A 81 -6.27 11.15 -2.61
N CYS A 82 -7.56 11.41 -2.40
CA CYS A 82 -8.63 10.59 -3.00
C CYS A 82 -8.52 10.58 -4.53
N GLN A 83 -8.25 11.73 -5.15
CA GLN A 83 -8.07 11.84 -6.60
C GLN A 83 -6.83 11.08 -7.08
N GLU A 84 -5.72 11.17 -6.37
CA GLU A 84 -4.49 10.42 -6.69
C GLU A 84 -4.67 8.91 -6.53
N GLU A 85 -5.34 8.45 -5.47
CA GLU A 85 -5.66 7.05 -5.28
C GLU A 85 -6.48 6.50 -6.46
N ILE A 86 -7.53 7.24 -6.88
CA ILE A 86 -8.35 6.87 -8.05
C ILE A 86 -7.51 6.85 -9.32
N ARG A 87 -6.69 7.89 -9.56
CA ARG A 87 -5.84 7.99 -10.75
C ARG A 87 -4.87 6.81 -10.85
N LEU A 88 -4.22 6.46 -9.75
CA LEU A 88 -3.21 5.41 -9.71
C LEU A 88 -3.84 4.02 -9.86
N ASN A 89 -4.95 3.76 -9.17
CA ASN A 89 -5.56 2.44 -9.16
C ASN A 89 -6.39 2.14 -10.40
N ARG A 90 -6.93 3.14 -11.10
CA ARG A 90 -7.61 2.91 -12.39
C ARG A 90 -6.71 2.31 -13.47
N ARG A 91 -5.38 2.36 -13.31
CA ARG A 91 -4.43 1.69 -14.20
C ARG A 91 -4.57 0.16 -14.19
N LEU A 92 -4.95 -0.41 -13.05
CA LEU A 92 -5.08 -1.86 -12.81
C LEU A 92 -6.50 -2.29 -12.43
N ALA A 93 -7.38 -1.36 -12.11
CA ALA A 93 -8.76 -1.62 -11.69
C ALA A 93 -9.74 -0.53 -12.18
N PRO A 94 -9.83 -0.25 -13.50
CA PRO A 94 -10.59 0.89 -14.03
C PRO A 94 -12.08 0.84 -13.73
N LYS A 95 -12.67 -0.37 -13.69
CA LYS A 95 -14.10 -0.58 -13.38
C LYS A 95 -14.40 -0.58 -11.88
N VAL A 96 -13.37 -0.75 -11.03
CA VAL A 96 -13.52 -0.79 -9.56
C VAL A 96 -13.55 0.61 -8.99
N TYR A 97 -12.62 1.49 -9.39
CA TYR A 97 -12.51 2.84 -8.84
C TYR A 97 -13.46 3.82 -9.55
N ILE A 98 -14.60 4.10 -8.91
CA ILE A 98 -15.71 4.87 -9.51
C ILE A 98 -15.45 6.38 -9.44
N GLY A 99 -14.99 6.90 -8.30
CA GLY A 99 -14.79 8.33 -8.15
C GLY A 99 -14.64 8.79 -6.71
N ALA A 100 -14.36 10.08 -6.53
CA ALA A 100 -14.35 10.72 -5.23
C ALA A 100 -15.75 11.30 -4.97
N VAL A 101 -16.34 11.00 -3.82
CA VAL A 101 -17.66 11.49 -3.41
C VAL A 101 -17.52 12.39 -2.18
N PRO A 102 -18.20 13.55 -2.13
CA PRO A 102 -18.14 14.44 -0.98
C PRO A 102 -19.02 13.91 0.16
N LEU A 103 -18.54 14.00 1.39
CA LEU A 103 -19.37 13.99 2.58
C LEU A 103 -19.71 15.44 2.90
N VAL A 104 -21.00 15.75 2.99
CA VAL A 104 -21.49 17.11 3.26
C VAL A 104 -22.30 17.17 4.54
N ILE A 105 -22.39 18.37 5.10
CA ILE A 105 -23.37 18.72 6.12
C ILE A 105 -24.28 19.83 5.57
N ASP A 106 -25.58 19.63 5.63
CA ASP A 106 -26.55 20.60 5.13
C ASP A 106 -26.85 21.72 6.15
N ALA A 107 -27.78 22.63 5.80
CA ALA A 107 -28.18 23.72 6.69
C ALA A 107 -28.90 23.24 7.97
N GLY A 108 -29.48 22.04 7.95
CA GLY A 108 -30.11 21.37 9.09
C GLY A 108 -29.12 20.64 10.00
N ARG A 109 -27.82 20.68 9.69
CA ARG A 109 -26.74 19.92 10.36
C ARG A 109 -26.84 18.41 10.17
N GLU A 110 -27.52 17.97 9.12
CA GLU A 110 -27.61 16.56 8.76
C GLU A 110 -26.50 16.18 7.77
N PHE A 111 -25.91 15.01 7.97
CA PHE A 111 -24.91 14.48 7.04
C PHE A 111 -25.57 13.88 5.81
N GLN A 112 -24.95 14.09 4.65
CA GLN A 112 -25.33 13.44 3.41
C GLN A 112 -24.08 13.03 2.63
N LEU A 113 -24.11 11.83 2.04
CA LEU A 113 -23.08 11.40 1.10
C LEU A 113 -23.50 11.80 -0.31
N ASP A 114 -22.63 12.48 -1.05
CA ASP A 114 -22.91 12.99 -2.41
C ASP A 114 -24.12 13.93 -2.49
N GLY A 115 -24.45 14.60 -1.37
CA GLY A 115 -25.58 15.51 -1.24
C GLY A 115 -25.23 16.99 -1.46
N LYS A 116 -26.16 17.88 -1.07
CA LYS A 116 -25.96 19.33 -1.12
C LYS A 116 -25.64 19.86 0.29
N GLY A 117 -24.56 20.61 0.42
CA GLY A 117 -24.17 21.20 1.70
C GLY A 117 -22.72 21.64 1.75
N LYS A 118 -22.24 22.01 2.94
CA LYS A 118 -20.83 22.30 3.18
C LYS A 118 -20.06 20.98 3.19
N ILE A 119 -19.03 20.87 2.35
CA ILE A 119 -18.17 19.68 2.30
C ILE A 119 -17.36 19.60 3.59
N VAL A 120 -17.43 18.44 4.26
CA VAL A 120 -16.72 18.16 5.51
C VAL A 120 -15.70 17.03 5.34
N ASP A 121 -15.84 16.19 4.32
CA ASP A 121 -14.80 15.25 3.89
C ASP A 121 -14.97 14.74 2.46
N TRP A 122 -14.03 13.92 2.01
CA TRP A 122 -14.09 13.19 0.74
C TRP A 122 -13.87 11.70 0.97
N LEU A 123 -14.57 10.87 0.20
CA LEU A 123 -14.39 9.42 0.19
C LEU A 123 -14.05 8.94 -1.21
N VAL A 124 -13.24 7.90 -1.31
CA VAL A 124 -13.10 7.13 -2.55
C VAL A 124 -14.22 6.10 -2.61
N ARG A 125 -15.08 6.17 -3.63
CA ARG A 125 -16.13 5.19 -3.91
C ARG A 125 -15.60 4.15 -4.90
N MET A 126 -15.73 2.88 -4.54
CA MET A 126 -15.28 1.73 -5.31
C MET A 126 -16.37 0.68 -5.40
N ARG A 127 -16.37 -0.15 -6.44
CA ARG A 127 -17.16 -1.39 -6.44
C ARG A 127 -16.60 -2.33 -5.38
N ARG A 128 -17.48 -2.96 -4.59
CA ARG A 128 -17.08 -4.00 -3.65
C ARG A 128 -16.64 -5.24 -4.44
N LEU A 129 -15.46 -5.74 -4.12
CA LEU A 129 -14.97 -7.01 -4.62
C LEU A 129 -15.29 -8.10 -3.58
N PRO A 130 -15.80 -9.27 -4.01
CA PRO A 130 -15.96 -10.43 -3.12
C PRO A 130 -14.62 -10.80 -2.47
N SER A 131 -14.55 -10.78 -1.15
CA SER A 131 -13.29 -10.91 -0.42
C SER A 131 -12.71 -12.32 -0.51
N GLU A 132 -13.56 -13.33 -0.61
CA GLU A 132 -13.21 -14.74 -0.82
C GLU A 132 -12.47 -15.01 -2.13
N ARG A 133 -12.52 -14.05 -3.07
CA ARG A 133 -11.85 -14.11 -4.37
C ARG A 133 -10.55 -13.30 -4.40
N MET A 134 -10.18 -12.64 -3.32
CA MET A 134 -8.85 -12.02 -3.20
C MET A 134 -7.79 -13.13 -3.10
N LEU A 135 -6.62 -12.93 -3.69
CA LEU A 135 -5.59 -13.97 -3.84
C LEU A 135 -5.11 -14.48 -2.47
N ASP A 136 -5.04 -13.62 -1.45
CA ASP A 136 -4.74 -14.06 -0.08
C ASP A 136 -5.76 -15.07 0.46
N ARG A 137 -7.06 -14.81 0.24
CA ARG A 137 -8.15 -15.70 0.67
C ARG A 137 -8.21 -16.96 -0.16
N ALA A 138 -8.03 -16.85 -1.47
CA ALA A 138 -8.00 -18.00 -2.36
C ALA A 138 -6.83 -18.95 -2.04
N ILE A 139 -5.65 -18.40 -1.69
CA ILE A 139 -4.50 -19.20 -1.21
C ILE A 139 -4.86 -19.93 0.08
N LEU A 140 -5.40 -19.21 1.07
CA LEU A 140 -5.73 -19.80 2.38
C LEU A 140 -6.87 -20.84 2.30
N GLN A 141 -7.70 -20.78 1.27
CA GLN A 141 -8.81 -21.71 1.03
C GLN A 141 -8.48 -22.80 0.00
N ASP A 142 -7.27 -22.80 -0.57
CA ASP A 142 -6.84 -23.70 -1.64
C ASP A 142 -7.78 -23.71 -2.86
N THR A 143 -8.26 -22.53 -3.27
CA THR A 143 -9.20 -22.36 -4.40
C THR A 143 -8.58 -21.71 -5.64
N VAL A 144 -7.28 -21.38 -5.59
CA VAL A 144 -6.54 -20.75 -6.69
C VAL A 144 -6.55 -21.64 -7.93
N GLN A 145 -6.93 -21.08 -9.07
CA GLN A 145 -6.82 -21.76 -10.37
C GLN A 145 -5.68 -21.17 -11.19
N GLU A 146 -4.95 -22.03 -11.91
CA GLU A 146 -3.78 -21.63 -12.71
C GLU A 146 -4.16 -20.62 -13.80
N GLU A 147 -5.31 -20.78 -14.46
CA GLU A 147 -5.79 -19.87 -15.49
C GLU A 147 -6.03 -18.45 -14.96
N GLU A 148 -6.43 -18.32 -13.71
CA GLU A 148 -6.65 -17.03 -13.03
C GLU A 148 -5.32 -16.34 -12.76
N LEU A 149 -4.29 -17.09 -12.35
CA LEU A 149 -2.93 -16.59 -12.17
C LEU A 149 -2.34 -16.10 -13.50
N GLN A 150 -2.57 -16.83 -14.59
CA GLN A 150 -2.17 -16.38 -15.93
C GLN A 150 -2.92 -15.08 -16.33
N GLY A 151 -4.18 -14.93 -15.94
CA GLY A 151 -4.94 -13.69 -16.13
C GLY A 151 -4.32 -12.49 -15.39
N VAL A 152 -3.97 -12.69 -14.11
CA VAL A 152 -3.27 -11.67 -13.31
C VAL A 152 -1.92 -11.31 -13.93
N ALA A 153 -1.17 -12.30 -14.40
CA ALA A 153 0.13 -12.07 -15.02
C ALA A 153 0.03 -11.24 -16.30
N ARG A 154 -0.97 -11.50 -17.16
CA ARG A 154 -1.22 -10.69 -18.36
C ARG A 154 -1.55 -9.23 -18.00
N LEU A 155 -2.43 -9.02 -17.02
CA LEU A 155 -2.76 -7.68 -16.52
C LEU A 155 -1.50 -6.93 -16.04
N LEU A 156 -0.67 -7.58 -15.22
CA LEU A 156 0.54 -6.98 -14.68
C LEU A 156 1.60 -6.71 -15.77
N ALA A 157 1.81 -7.66 -16.69
CA ALA A 157 2.73 -7.47 -17.80
C ALA A 157 2.31 -6.29 -18.69
N ASP A 158 1.03 -6.19 -19.04
CA ASP A 158 0.50 -5.04 -19.80
C ASP A 158 0.67 -3.73 -19.04
N PHE A 159 0.44 -3.74 -17.72
CA PHE A 159 0.72 -2.59 -16.87
C PHE A 159 2.19 -2.17 -16.92
N TYR A 160 3.13 -3.11 -16.74
CA TYR A 160 4.57 -2.81 -16.76
C TYR A 160 5.08 -2.39 -18.15
N LYS A 161 4.51 -2.90 -19.24
CA LYS A 161 4.81 -2.44 -20.61
C LYS A 161 4.47 -0.97 -20.79
N ASN A 162 3.34 -0.54 -20.24
CA ASN A 162 2.80 0.82 -20.40
C ASN A 162 3.18 1.79 -19.26
N ALA A 163 3.83 1.30 -18.20
CA ALA A 163 4.21 2.13 -17.06
C ALA A 163 5.28 3.17 -17.42
N THR A 164 5.19 4.35 -16.77
CA THR A 164 6.17 5.42 -16.90
C THR A 164 7.55 4.92 -16.47
N ARG A 165 8.54 5.02 -17.35
CA ARG A 165 9.93 4.63 -17.06
C ARG A 165 10.57 5.66 -16.14
N ALA A 166 11.30 5.20 -15.13
CA ALA A 166 12.06 6.09 -14.27
C ALA A 166 13.40 6.46 -14.91
N ALA A 167 13.73 7.75 -14.91
CA ALA A 167 15.05 8.23 -15.30
C ALA A 167 15.93 8.31 -14.05
N ILE A 168 16.57 7.19 -13.71
CA ILE A 168 17.50 7.08 -12.56
C ILE A 168 18.83 6.48 -13.02
N PRO A 169 19.98 7.10 -12.71
CA PRO A 169 21.28 6.53 -13.04
C PRO A 169 21.54 5.22 -12.27
N PRO A 170 22.27 4.25 -12.84
CA PRO A 170 22.56 2.99 -12.16
C PRO A 170 23.22 3.14 -10.77
N PRO A 171 24.23 4.01 -10.56
CA PRO A 171 24.80 4.23 -9.23
C PRO A 171 23.81 4.80 -8.22
N GLU A 172 22.86 5.62 -8.66
CA GLU A 172 21.81 6.16 -7.80
C GLU A 172 20.80 5.07 -7.41
N TYR A 173 20.40 4.21 -8.35
CA TYR A 173 19.48 3.11 -8.07
C TYR A 173 20.06 2.15 -7.02
N ARG A 174 21.33 1.72 -7.19
CA ARG A 174 22.01 0.88 -6.19
C ARG A 174 22.16 1.57 -4.84
N ARG A 175 22.47 2.87 -4.84
CA ARG A 175 22.53 3.65 -3.59
C ARG A 175 21.19 3.65 -2.86
N ARG A 176 20.06 3.85 -3.56
CA ARG A 176 18.71 3.78 -2.93
C ARG A 176 18.44 2.42 -2.28
N LEU A 177 18.82 1.32 -2.93
CA LEU A 177 18.70 -0.03 -2.35
C LEU A 177 19.60 -0.19 -1.12
N SER A 178 20.86 0.27 -1.19
CA SER A 178 21.80 0.24 -0.06
C SER A 178 21.32 1.07 1.13
N ASP A 179 20.77 2.26 0.87
CA ASP A 179 20.22 3.15 1.88
C ASP A 179 19.01 2.51 2.56
N ALA A 180 18.13 1.86 1.78
CA ALA A 180 16.99 1.12 2.31
C ALA A 180 17.41 -0.06 3.19
N VAL A 181 18.42 -0.86 2.77
CA VAL A 181 18.99 -1.93 3.60
C VAL A 181 19.55 -1.36 4.91
N THR A 182 20.29 -0.25 4.84
CA THR A 182 20.87 0.41 6.01
C THR A 182 19.81 0.91 6.97
N GLU A 183 18.76 1.55 6.46
CA GLU A 183 17.65 2.04 7.26
C GLU A 183 16.86 0.91 7.91
N ASN A 184 16.58 -0.16 7.15
CA ASN A 184 15.89 -1.34 7.68
C ASN A 184 16.70 -2.04 8.76
N GLY A 185 18.00 -2.22 8.55
CA GLY A 185 18.92 -2.76 9.54
C GLY A 185 18.95 -1.91 10.81
N ARG A 186 19.04 -0.58 10.69
CA ARG A 186 19.04 0.33 11.84
C ARG A 186 17.80 0.17 12.72
N ALA A 187 16.61 0.10 12.10
CA ALA A 187 15.36 -0.07 12.82
C ALA A 187 15.26 -1.46 13.49
N LEU A 188 15.66 -2.51 12.79
CA LEU A 188 15.57 -3.90 13.29
C LEU A 188 16.64 -4.25 14.33
N LEU A 189 17.77 -3.55 14.33
CA LEU A 189 18.86 -3.71 15.31
C LEU A 189 18.69 -2.79 16.54
N ALA A 190 17.58 -2.05 16.62
CA ALA A 190 17.31 -1.20 17.77
C ALA A 190 17.12 -2.08 19.04
N PRO A 191 17.88 -1.83 20.13
CA PRO A 191 17.91 -2.72 21.30
C PRO A 191 16.54 -2.96 21.95
N GLU A 192 15.62 -2.01 21.84
CA GLU A 192 14.27 -2.07 22.40
C GLU A 192 13.40 -3.21 21.84
N PHE A 193 13.74 -3.72 20.65
CA PHE A 193 12.94 -4.77 20.00
C PHE A 193 13.37 -6.19 20.35
N ASP A 194 14.58 -6.38 20.89
CA ASP A 194 15.14 -7.69 21.26
C ASP A 194 15.05 -8.75 20.13
N LEU A 195 15.44 -8.33 18.92
CA LEU A 195 15.45 -9.17 17.71
C LEU A 195 16.79 -9.90 17.55
N PRO A 196 16.87 -10.99 16.76
CA PRO A 196 18.10 -11.75 16.55
C PRO A 196 19.14 -10.95 15.74
N ALA A 197 19.89 -10.09 16.43
CA ALA A 197 20.77 -9.09 15.82
C ALA A 197 21.81 -9.68 14.86
N GLY A 198 22.37 -10.85 15.18
CA GLY A 198 23.34 -11.53 14.31
C GLY A 198 22.75 -11.95 12.96
N VAL A 199 21.49 -12.41 12.94
CA VAL A 199 20.79 -12.79 11.70
C VAL A 199 20.48 -11.55 10.87
N VAL A 200 19.92 -10.51 11.50
CA VAL A 200 19.59 -9.24 10.83
C VAL A 200 20.85 -8.59 10.24
N ALA A 201 21.94 -8.53 11.00
CA ALA A 201 23.21 -7.99 10.54
C ALA A 201 23.76 -8.80 9.35
N GLY A 202 23.79 -10.13 9.45
CA GLY A 202 24.26 -11.00 8.36
C GLY A 202 23.46 -10.83 7.06
N VAL A 203 22.14 -10.67 7.14
CA VAL A 203 21.29 -10.35 5.98
C VAL A 203 21.66 -8.98 5.41
N CYS A 204 21.79 -7.95 6.25
CA CYS A 204 22.16 -6.60 5.79
C CYS A 204 23.54 -6.57 5.13
N ASP A 205 24.50 -7.33 5.65
CA ASP A 205 25.85 -7.45 5.10
C ASP A 205 25.81 -8.11 3.73
N THR A 206 25.17 -9.28 3.63
CA THR A 206 25.01 -10.03 2.38
C THR A 206 24.36 -9.19 1.28
N LEU A 207 23.29 -8.44 1.61
CA LEU A 207 22.63 -7.56 0.63
C LEU A 207 23.54 -6.41 0.18
N ARG A 208 24.28 -5.78 1.09
CA ARG A 208 25.20 -4.68 0.74
C ARG A 208 26.37 -5.19 -0.10
N GLU A 209 26.94 -6.34 0.24
CA GLU A 209 27.99 -7.00 -0.55
C GLU A 209 27.48 -7.35 -1.95
N THR A 210 26.28 -7.92 -2.06
CA THR A 210 25.66 -8.23 -3.36
C THR A 210 25.47 -6.98 -4.25
N LEU A 211 25.09 -5.83 -3.66
CA LEU A 211 24.95 -4.56 -4.39
C LEU A 211 26.28 -4.05 -4.96
N VAL A 212 27.40 -4.38 -4.31
CA VAL A 212 28.75 -4.02 -4.75
C VAL A 212 29.27 -5.04 -5.76
N ASP A 213 29.35 -6.31 -5.35
CA ASP A 213 30.01 -7.38 -6.09
C ASP A 213 29.23 -7.80 -7.35
N SER A 214 27.89 -7.70 -7.30
CA SER A 214 26.99 -8.02 -8.40
C SER A 214 26.28 -6.79 -8.96
N SER A 215 26.93 -5.62 -8.94
CA SER A 215 26.35 -4.35 -9.41
C SER A 215 25.76 -4.41 -10.83
N SER A 216 26.32 -5.23 -11.72
CA SER A 216 25.82 -5.44 -13.09
C SER A 216 24.40 -6.02 -13.15
N LEU A 217 23.97 -6.80 -12.15
CA LEU A 217 22.61 -7.33 -12.06
C LEU A 217 21.59 -6.19 -12.01
N PHE A 218 21.87 -5.16 -11.22
CA PHE A 218 21.00 -4.00 -11.04
C PHE A 218 21.14 -2.98 -12.17
N ASP A 219 22.37 -2.78 -12.66
CA ASP A 219 22.65 -1.81 -13.70
C ASP A 219 22.01 -2.21 -15.02
N SER A 220 22.00 -3.51 -15.31
CA SER A 220 21.28 -4.09 -16.45
C SER A 220 19.79 -3.72 -16.41
N ARG A 221 19.15 -3.71 -15.23
CA ARG A 221 17.72 -3.37 -15.10
C ARG A 221 17.42 -1.94 -15.50
N ILE A 222 18.32 -1.02 -15.17
CA ILE A 222 18.23 0.38 -15.60
C ILE A 222 18.48 0.51 -17.10
N GLN A 223 19.53 -0.14 -17.62
CA GLN A 223 19.92 -0.09 -19.03
C GLN A 223 18.79 -0.61 -19.94
N HIS A 224 18.09 -1.67 -19.53
CA HIS A 224 16.95 -2.25 -20.24
C HIS A 224 15.61 -1.58 -19.89
N ARG A 225 15.62 -0.47 -19.13
CA ARG A 225 14.44 0.33 -18.77
C ARG A 225 13.36 -0.45 -18.01
N HIS A 226 13.77 -1.38 -17.16
CA HIS A 226 12.87 -2.17 -16.32
C HIS A 226 12.41 -1.44 -15.06
N VAL A 227 13.08 -0.36 -14.65
CA VAL A 227 12.62 0.46 -13.52
C VAL A 227 11.53 1.42 -13.96
N VAL A 228 10.36 1.29 -13.33
CA VAL A 228 9.11 1.95 -13.71
C VAL A 228 8.39 2.54 -12.50
N GLU A 229 7.37 3.35 -12.74
CA GLU A 229 6.37 3.71 -11.72
C GLU A 229 5.30 2.61 -11.57
N GLY A 230 5.62 1.60 -10.77
CA GLY A 230 4.81 0.40 -10.51
C GLY A 230 3.65 0.61 -9.55
N HIS A 231 3.25 -0.47 -8.86
CA HIS A 231 2.22 -0.46 -7.82
C HIS A 231 2.76 0.09 -6.49
N GLY A 232 4.01 -0.22 -6.15
CA GLY A 232 4.74 0.19 -4.94
C GLY A 232 4.56 -0.74 -3.74
N ASP A 233 3.54 -1.60 -3.77
CA ASP A 233 3.15 -2.44 -2.63
C ASP A 233 2.25 -3.63 -3.06
N LEU A 234 2.65 -4.35 -4.10
CA LEU A 234 1.86 -5.45 -4.67
C LEU A 234 1.84 -6.68 -3.74
N ARG A 235 0.68 -7.01 -3.17
CA ARG A 235 0.50 -8.14 -2.25
C ARG A 235 -0.73 -8.99 -2.60
N PRO A 236 -0.84 -10.24 -2.13
CA PRO A 236 -1.97 -11.11 -2.43
C PRO A 236 -3.33 -10.52 -2.06
N GLU A 237 -3.44 -9.80 -0.94
CA GLU A 237 -4.70 -9.15 -0.52
C GLU A 237 -5.13 -7.98 -1.41
N HIS A 238 -4.30 -7.59 -2.38
CA HIS A 238 -4.58 -6.54 -3.36
C HIS A 238 -4.98 -7.10 -4.73
N VAL A 239 -4.85 -8.41 -4.94
CA VAL A 239 -5.10 -9.07 -6.22
C VAL A 239 -6.45 -9.78 -6.15
N TYR A 240 -7.39 -9.40 -7.01
CA TYR A 240 -8.69 -10.07 -7.13
C TYR A 240 -8.69 -11.07 -8.29
N LEU A 241 -9.08 -12.31 -8.00
CA LEU A 241 -9.22 -13.39 -8.95
C LEU A 241 -10.65 -13.41 -9.52
N GLY A 242 -10.78 -13.13 -10.81
CA GLY A 242 -12.04 -13.22 -11.52
C GLY A 242 -11.83 -13.23 -13.04
N PRO A 243 -12.91 -13.30 -13.83
CA PRO A 243 -12.83 -13.28 -15.29
C PRO A 243 -12.08 -12.04 -15.82
N ASP A 244 -12.31 -10.89 -15.16
CA ASP A 244 -11.55 -9.66 -15.32
C ASP A 244 -10.72 -9.47 -14.04
N PRO A 245 -9.46 -9.96 -13.95
CA PRO A 245 -8.63 -9.74 -12.78
C PRO A 245 -8.35 -8.25 -12.59
N VAL A 246 -8.20 -7.83 -11.34
CA VAL A 246 -7.87 -6.45 -10.99
C VAL A 246 -6.91 -6.41 -9.82
N VAL A 247 -6.10 -5.36 -9.77
CA VAL A 247 -5.22 -5.07 -8.63
C VAL A 247 -5.56 -3.71 -8.06
N ILE A 248 -5.72 -3.65 -6.73
CA ILE A 248 -6.18 -2.48 -5.98
C ILE A 248 -5.15 -2.03 -4.95
N ASP A 249 -5.37 -0.87 -4.32
CA ASP A 249 -4.54 -0.33 -3.23
C ASP A 249 -3.06 -0.02 -3.61
N CYS A 250 -2.87 0.51 -4.82
CA CYS A 250 -1.60 1.10 -5.28
C CYS A 250 -1.19 2.26 -4.37
N LEU A 251 0.06 2.24 -3.90
CA LEU A 251 0.60 3.17 -2.92
C LEU A 251 0.50 4.62 -3.42
N GLU A 252 -0.38 5.43 -2.83
CA GLU A 252 -0.77 6.73 -3.38
C GLU A 252 0.02 7.92 -2.85
N PHE A 253 0.65 7.80 -1.68
CA PHE A 253 1.17 8.94 -0.93
C PHE A 253 2.63 9.32 -1.23
N HIS A 254 3.46 8.39 -1.71
CA HIS A 254 4.88 8.69 -1.99
C HIS A 254 5.34 8.06 -3.30
N ARG A 255 5.62 8.90 -4.31
CA ARG A 255 5.97 8.43 -5.65
C ARG A 255 7.23 7.58 -5.67
N ASP A 256 8.26 7.93 -4.91
CA ASP A 256 9.53 7.20 -4.96
C ASP A 256 9.40 5.75 -4.50
N PHE A 257 8.40 5.42 -3.66
CA PHE A 257 8.14 4.03 -3.27
C PHE A 257 7.50 3.19 -4.40
N ARG A 258 6.95 3.86 -5.42
CA ARG A 258 6.50 3.21 -6.66
C ARG A 258 7.59 3.14 -7.73
N ILE A 259 8.74 3.79 -7.54
CA ILE A 259 9.85 3.73 -8.49
C ILE A 259 10.72 2.52 -8.19
N LEU A 260 10.45 1.44 -8.92
CA LEU A 260 11.05 0.13 -8.68
C LEU A 260 11.17 -0.66 -9.99
N ASP A 261 11.97 -1.72 -9.95
CA ASP A 261 12.01 -2.73 -11.00
C ASP A 261 10.75 -3.58 -10.93
N TRP A 262 10.05 -3.82 -12.04
CA TRP A 262 8.90 -4.71 -12.03
C TRP A 262 9.25 -6.12 -11.50
N ALA A 263 10.50 -6.57 -11.65
CA ALA A 263 10.96 -7.84 -11.10
C ALA A 263 11.04 -7.82 -9.56
N ASP A 264 11.35 -6.67 -8.95
CA ASP A 264 11.28 -6.48 -7.49
C ASP A 264 9.83 -6.61 -7.00
N GLU A 265 8.89 -5.99 -7.70
CA GLU A 265 7.47 -6.03 -7.35
C GLU A 265 6.86 -7.44 -7.50
N LEU A 266 7.24 -8.19 -8.54
CA LEU A 266 6.82 -9.58 -8.70
C LEU A 266 7.54 -10.53 -7.73
N ALA A 267 8.81 -10.30 -7.43
CA ALA A 267 9.53 -11.05 -6.40
C ALA A 267 8.85 -10.85 -5.03
N PHE A 268 8.43 -9.63 -4.73
CA PHE A 268 7.68 -9.31 -3.51
C PHE A 268 6.34 -10.05 -3.45
N LEU A 269 5.53 -9.99 -4.52
CA LEU A 269 4.28 -10.75 -4.58
C LEU A 269 4.51 -12.25 -4.40
N ALA A 270 5.55 -12.79 -5.05
CA ALA A 270 5.86 -14.21 -4.97
C ALA A 270 6.32 -14.64 -3.56
N MET A 271 7.07 -13.78 -2.87
CA MET A 271 7.44 -13.98 -1.47
C MET A 271 6.21 -13.98 -0.56
N GLU A 272 5.28 -13.04 -0.76
CA GLU A 272 4.05 -12.99 0.04
C GLU A 272 3.15 -14.22 -0.20
N CYS A 273 3.07 -14.73 -1.42
CA CYS A 273 2.36 -15.97 -1.71
C CYS A 273 3.01 -17.17 -0.99
N GLU A 274 4.35 -17.25 -0.98
CA GLU A 274 5.11 -18.26 -0.26
C GLU A 274 4.86 -18.18 1.26
N ARG A 275 4.85 -16.97 1.83
CA ARG A 275 4.51 -16.72 3.24
C ARG A 275 3.08 -17.19 3.59
N LEU A 276 2.13 -17.06 2.67
CA LEU A 276 0.76 -17.56 2.84
C LEU A 276 0.62 -19.07 2.60
N GLY A 277 1.71 -19.78 2.29
CA GLY A 277 1.71 -21.23 2.09
C GLY A 277 1.55 -21.69 0.64
N SER A 278 1.55 -20.78 -0.35
CA SER A 278 1.46 -21.11 -1.77
C SER A 278 2.61 -20.50 -2.59
N PRO A 279 3.83 -21.07 -2.50
CA PRO A 279 4.94 -20.65 -3.34
C PRO A 279 4.65 -20.84 -4.84
N GLY A 280 3.80 -21.81 -5.19
CA GLY A 280 3.39 -22.10 -6.57
C GLY A 280 2.62 -20.94 -7.21
N ALA A 281 1.70 -20.31 -6.47
CA ALA A 281 0.89 -19.22 -7.02
C ALA A 281 1.75 -18.02 -7.40
N GLY A 282 2.64 -17.60 -6.50
CA GLY A 282 3.59 -16.51 -6.73
C GLY A 282 4.56 -16.79 -7.87
N LYS A 283 5.09 -18.01 -7.92
CA LYS A 283 6.00 -18.47 -8.99
C LYS A 283 5.30 -18.46 -10.35
N SER A 284 4.08 -18.97 -10.45
CA SER A 284 3.31 -18.99 -11.70
C SER A 284 3.10 -17.58 -12.26
N ILE A 285 2.67 -16.62 -11.42
CA ILE A 285 2.50 -15.22 -11.85
C ILE A 285 3.83 -14.63 -12.35
N LEU A 286 4.92 -14.84 -11.61
CA LEU A 286 6.24 -14.32 -11.96
C LEU A 286 6.73 -14.88 -13.31
N GLU A 287 6.68 -16.20 -13.49
CA GLU A 287 7.13 -16.85 -14.73
C GLU A 287 6.26 -16.47 -15.92
N ALA A 288 4.95 -16.31 -15.72
CA ALA A 288 4.05 -15.83 -16.75
C ALA A 288 4.35 -14.38 -17.15
N CYS A 289 4.63 -13.49 -16.21
CA CYS A 289 5.08 -12.13 -16.52
C CYS A 289 6.41 -12.13 -17.26
N CYS A 290 7.38 -12.98 -16.88
CA CYS A 290 8.66 -13.09 -17.57
C CYS A 290 8.47 -13.47 -19.05
N ARG A 291 7.56 -14.42 -19.34
CA ARG A 291 7.18 -14.78 -20.72
C ARG A 291 6.55 -13.60 -21.47
N GLU A 292 5.59 -12.91 -20.86
CA GLU A 292 4.88 -11.80 -21.49
C GLU A 292 5.76 -10.56 -21.72
N LEU A 293 6.75 -10.33 -20.86
CA LEU A 293 7.69 -9.21 -20.94
C LEU A 293 8.97 -9.53 -21.74
N ASP A 294 9.15 -10.79 -22.14
CA ASP A 294 10.36 -11.31 -22.80
C ASP A 294 11.65 -10.97 -22.02
N ASP A 295 11.60 -11.14 -20.70
CA ASP A 295 12.72 -10.90 -19.80
C ASP A 295 12.70 -11.89 -18.65
N TRP A 296 13.84 -12.52 -18.39
CA TRP A 296 14.02 -13.52 -17.35
C TRP A 296 15.10 -13.07 -16.37
N PRO A 297 14.72 -12.38 -15.27
CA PRO A 297 15.67 -11.91 -14.27
C PRO A 297 16.45 -13.09 -13.68
N PRO A 298 17.78 -12.97 -13.49
CA PRO A 298 18.58 -14.01 -12.87
C PRO A 298 18.05 -14.38 -11.47
N ALA A 299 18.15 -15.65 -11.09
CA ALA A 299 17.67 -16.13 -9.79
C ALA A 299 18.28 -15.35 -8.60
N ALA A 300 19.57 -14.98 -8.70
CA ALA A 300 20.23 -14.14 -7.69
C ALA A 300 19.55 -12.77 -7.51
N LEU A 301 19.10 -12.13 -8.59
CA LEU A 301 18.38 -10.86 -8.52
C LEU A 301 17.00 -11.03 -7.85
N ILE A 302 16.28 -12.12 -8.17
CA ILE A 302 15.00 -12.43 -7.52
C ILE A 302 15.19 -12.71 -6.02
N HIS A 303 16.20 -13.51 -5.64
CA HIS A 303 16.50 -13.76 -4.23
C HIS A 303 16.90 -12.48 -3.49
N PHE A 304 17.67 -11.60 -4.13
CA PHE A 304 18.01 -10.29 -3.56
C PHE A 304 16.75 -9.47 -3.29
N TYR A 305 15.85 -9.34 -4.27
CA TYR A 305 14.62 -8.58 -4.10
C TYR A 305 13.72 -9.17 -3.01
N LYS A 306 13.57 -10.50 -2.96
CA LYS A 306 12.83 -11.17 -1.89
C LYS A 306 13.44 -10.92 -0.51
N ALA A 307 14.76 -11.05 -0.36
CA ALA A 307 15.45 -10.77 0.90
C ALA A 307 15.31 -9.31 1.35
N HIS A 308 15.51 -8.36 0.42
CA HIS A 308 15.34 -6.93 0.66
C HIS A 308 13.91 -6.58 1.09
N ARG A 309 12.89 -7.14 0.41
CA ARG A 309 11.48 -6.90 0.72
C ARG A 309 11.07 -7.57 2.03
N ALA A 310 11.56 -8.78 2.32
CA ALA A 310 11.36 -9.42 3.61
C ALA A 310 11.92 -8.56 4.76
N LEU A 311 13.13 -8.01 4.60
CA LEU A 311 13.72 -7.09 5.58
C LEU A 311 12.88 -5.82 5.79
N LEU A 312 12.37 -5.23 4.71
CA LEU A 312 11.44 -4.10 4.78
C LEU A 312 10.15 -4.48 5.54
N ARG A 313 9.56 -5.64 5.25
CA ARG A 313 8.34 -6.10 5.93
C ARG A 313 8.57 -6.43 7.39
N ALA A 314 9.74 -6.94 7.76
CA ALA A 314 10.15 -7.08 9.15
C ALA A 314 10.18 -5.72 9.85
N LYS A 315 10.82 -4.70 9.24
CA LYS A 315 10.83 -3.33 9.79
C LYS A 315 9.41 -2.80 9.99
N LEU A 316 8.58 -2.85 8.96
CA LEU A 316 7.22 -2.32 9.04
C LEU A 316 6.38 -3.06 10.09
N SER A 317 6.60 -4.38 10.25
CA SER A 317 5.89 -5.17 11.26
C SER A 317 6.30 -4.80 12.68
N ILE A 318 7.60 -4.62 12.95
CA ILE A 318 8.06 -4.31 14.31
C ILE A 318 7.71 -2.88 14.73
N LEU A 319 7.68 -1.94 13.79
CA LEU A 319 7.33 -0.54 14.07
C LEU A 319 5.89 -0.36 14.55
N HIS A 320 4.98 -1.31 14.30
CA HIS A 320 3.66 -1.30 14.91
C HIS A 320 3.71 -1.31 16.45
N LEU A 321 4.76 -1.87 17.05
CA LEU A 321 4.94 -1.86 18.51
C LEU A 321 5.12 -0.44 19.08
N CYS A 322 5.39 0.55 18.23
CA CYS A 322 5.48 1.95 18.61
C CYS A 322 4.14 2.70 18.51
N ASP A 323 3.07 2.06 18.01
CA ASP A 323 1.74 2.66 17.92
C ASP A 323 1.07 2.68 19.31
N ASP A 324 0.48 3.83 19.70
CA ASP A 324 -0.15 4.01 21.01
C ASP A 324 -1.35 3.06 21.25
N ASP A 325 -2.03 2.63 20.19
CA ASP A 325 -3.27 1.84 20.22
C ASP A 325 -3.08 0.38 19.73
N ILE A 326 -1.90 -0.20 19.95
CA ILE A 326 -1.61 -1.56 19.50
C ILE A 326 -2.51 -2.61 20.16
N ARG A 327 -3.35 -3.28 19.35
CA ARG A 327 -4.30 -4.30 19.84
C ARG A 327 -3.66 -5.67 20.15
N ASP A 328 -2.63 -6.04 19.41
CA ASP A 328 -2.00 -7.37 19.48
C ASP A 328 -0.49 -7.29 19.20
N PRO A 329 0.33 -6.99 20.23
CA PRO A 329 1.79 -6.88 20.10
C PRO A 329 2.46 -8.19 19.68
N GLU A 330 1.96 -9.33 20.13
CA GLU A 330 2.57 -10.64 19.87
C GLU A 330 2.47 -11.01 18.39
N LYS A 331 1.31 -10.78 17.77
CA LYS A 331 1.13 -10.94 16.32
C LYS A 331 2.20 -10.21 15.50
N TRP A 332 2.52 -8.98 15.86
CA TRP A 332 3.52 -8.17 15.15
C TRP A 332 4.95 -8.66 15.39
N ARG A 333 5.26 -9.16 16.60
CA ARG A 333 6.55 -9.83 16.88
C ARG A 333 6.71 -11.12 16.07
N LEU A 334 5.70 -12.00 16.08
CA LEU A 334 5.72 -13.24 15.31
C LEU A 334 5.88 -12.98 13.82
N ARG A 335 5.12 -12.03 13.27
CA ARG A 335 5.24 -11.61 11.87
C ARG A 335 6.62 -11.04 11.55
N THR A 336 7.21 -10.25 12.45
CA THR A 336 8.58 -9.75 12.27
C THR A 336 9.58 -10.89 12.18
N MET A 337 9.48 -11.88 13.08
CA MET A 337 10.37 -13.05 13.08
C MET A 337 10.21 -13.92 11.82
N GLU A 338 8.98 -14.10 11.34
CA GLU A 338 8.69 -14.78 10.08
C GLU A 338 9.41 -14.11 8.90
N TYR A 339 9.31 -12.78 8.79
CA TYR A 339 9.99 -12.02 7.74
C TYR A 339 11.52 -12.02 7.89
N ILE A 340 12.07 -11.99 9.10
CA ILE A 340 13.52 -12.16 9.32
C ILE A 340 13.97 -13.55 8.84
N GLY A 341 13.19 -14.59 9.12
CA GLY A 341 13.44 -15.95 8.65
C GLY A 341 13.46 -16.04 7.11
N LEU A 342 12.48 -15.45 6.44
CA LEU A 342 12.44 -15.35 4.97
C LEU A 342 13.64 -14.58 4.43
N ALA A 343 13.96 -13.42 5.02
CA ALA A 343 15.09 -12.59 4.59
C ALA A 343 16.41 -13.37 4.66
N ASN A 344 16.63 -14.09 5.77
CA ASN A 344 17.80 -14.94 5.97
C ASN A 344 17.84 -16.11 4.97
N ALA A 345 16.71 -16.76 4.73
CA ALA A 345 16.63 -17.88 3.79
C ALA A 345 16.96 -17.48 2.34
N TYR A 346 16.54 -16.30 1.89
CA TYR A 346 16.88 -15.80 0.56
C TYR A 346 18.30 -15.23 0.49
N ALA A 347 18.77 -14.52 1.54
CA ALA A 347 20.13 -14.03 1.61
C ALA A 347 21.14 -15.18 1.54
N GLY A 348 20.88 -16.30 2.22
CA GLY A 348 21.72 -17.51 2.14
C GLY A 348 21.73 -18.21 0.77
N ARG A 349 20.93 -17.75 -0.21
CA ARG A 349 20.99 -18.19 -1.63
C ARG A 349 21.75 -17.22 -2.53
N LEU A 350 22.26 -16.12 -1.97
CA LEU A 350 23.15 -15.15 -2.64
C LEU A 350 24.62 -15.45 -2.36
N SER A 351 24.89 -16.11 -1.23
CA SER A 351 26.22 -16.47 -0.72
C SER A 351 26.88 -17.61 -1.47
#